data_AF-A0A8C9XRW2-F1
#
_entry.id   AF-A0A8C9XRW2-F1
#
_cell.length_a   1.000
_cell.length_b   1.000
_cell.length_c   1.000
_cell.angle_alpha   90.00
_cell.angle_beta   90.00
_cell.angle_gamma   90.00
#
_symmetry.space_group_name_H-M   'P 1'
#
loop_
_entity.id
_entity.type
_entity.pdbx_description
1 polymer ?
#
loop_
_entity_poly.entity_id
_entity_poly.type
_entity_poly.pdbx_seq_one_letter_code
_entity_poly.pdbx_strand_id
1 'polypeptide(L)'
;IQASVVSVNCWYIKLFISLLMWFFKSQWIYCRYYKVMNHRCGWMEVVCYAASTLLCASFSGSNVTFVIVALVLTWTQAQIYCRAHYTDLASVRNSTENQKVQAMLYGGGLFWFGLFRDSWKWSDGSTSSFRFWKNGQPDNNNETCVAADFSQSGAWEDWPCDMERIQDFKLIS
;
A
#
# COMPACT_ATOMS: atom_id res chain seq x y z
N ILE A 1 -10.82 3.99 -47.36
CA ILE A 1 -11.74 3.00 -46.74
C ILE A 1 -11.13 2.57 -45.42
N GLN A 2 -11.95 2.31 -44.40
CA GLN A 2 -11.58 2.30 -42.98
C GLN A 2 -11.68 0.89 -42.36
N ALA A 3 -11.07 0.72 -41.19
CA ALA A 3 -11.17 -0.43 -40.27
C ALA A 3 -10.37 -1.70 -40.69
N SER A 4 -9.89 -2.55 -39.76
CA SER A 4 -10.21 -2.65 -38.33
C SER A 4 -8.98 -3.01 -37.47
N VAL A 5 -8.80 -2.35 -36.33
CA VAL A 5 -7.94 -2.86 -35.24
C VAL A 5 -8.75 -3.92 -34.49
N VAL A 6 -8.30 -5.17 -34.51
CA VAL A 6 -8.97 -6.25 -33.76
C VAL A 6 -8.67 -6.10 -32.27
N SER A 7 -9.71 -5.77 -31.50
CA SER A 7 -9.70 -5.80 -30.04
C SER A 7 -9.39 -7.21 -29.53
N VAL A 8 -8.22 -7.41 -28.93
CA VAL A 8 -7.92 -8.66 -28.21
C VAL A 8 -8.70 -8.65 -26.88
N ASN A 9 -9.66 -9.56 -26.76
CA ASN A 9 -10.62 -9.59 -25.65
C ASN A 9 -9.96 -9.92 -24.30
N CYS A 10 -10.30 -9.12 -23.28
CA CYS A 10 -9.70 -9.14 -21.94
C CYS A 10 -10.21 -10.28 -21.02
N TRP A 11 -10.39 -11.49 -21.57
CA TRP A 11 -11.03 -12.62 -20.87
C TRP A 11 -10.15 -13.86 -20.63
N TYR A 12 -8.96 -13.94 -21.23
CA TYR A 12 -8.12 -15.17 -21.19
C TYR A 12 -6.93 -15.15 -20.21
N ILE A 13 -6.69 -14.06 -19.47
CA ILE A 13 -5.67 -14.01 -18.40
C ILE A 13 -6.36 -14.09 -17.03
N LYS A 14 -7.01 -15.22 -16.75
CA LYS A 14 -7.72 -15.46 -15.48
C LYS A 14 -7.41 -16.80 -14.79
N LEU A 15 -6.46 -17.59 -15.31
CA LEU A 15 -6.23 -18.98 -14.88
C LEU A 15 -4.77 -19.44 -14.75
N PHE A 16 -3.80 -18.52 -14.68
CA PHE A 16 -2.35 -18.86 -14.56
C PHE A 16 -1.62 -18.31 -13.32
N ILE A 17 -2.32 -17.64 -12.40
CA ILE A 17 -1.71 -17.05 -11.17
C ILE A 17 -2.17 -17.78 -9.89
N SER A 18 -3.15 -18.69 -9.98
CA SER A 18 -3.77 -19.37 -8.83
C SER A 18 -2.91 -20.46 -8.14
N LEU A 19 -1.72 -20.80 -8.66
CA LEU A 19 -0.89 -21.90 -8.14
C LEU A 19 0.52 -21.49 -7.67
N LEU A 20 0.90 -20.21 -7.80
CA LEU A 20 2.21 -19.69 -7.35
C LEU A 20 2.11 -18.87 -6.04
N MET A 21 0.98 -18.95 -5.33
CA MET A 21 0.69 -18.19 -4.11
C MET A 21 0.86 -18.99 -2.80
N TRP A 22 1.42 -20.20 -2.83
CA TRP A 22 1.40 -21.11 -1.67
C TRP A 22 2.74 -21.31 -0.92
N PHE A 23 3.84 -20.65 -1.32
CA PHE A 23 5.17 -20.95 -0.76
C PHE A 23 6.02 -19.80 -0.20
N PHE A 24 5.55 -18.55 -0.21
CA PHE A 24 6.23 -17.42 0.45
C PHE A 24 5.26 -16.56 1.26
N LYS A 25 4.78 -17.13 2.39
CA LYS A 25 4.11 -16.39 3.47
C LYS A 25 4.95 -16.48 4.76
N SER A 26 5.92 -15.59 4.92
CA SER A 26 6.35 -15.16 6.25
C SER A 26 7.00 -13.77 6.18
N GLN A 27 6.62 -12.91 7.13
CA GLN A 27 7.03 -11.51 7.28
C GLN A 27 6.50 -10.55 6.19
N TRP A 28 6.45 -9.26 6.54
CA TRP A 28 6.03 -8.10 5.70
C TRP A 28 4.52 -7.90 5.48
N ILE A 29 3.91 -7.35 6.51
CA ILE A 29 3.13 -6.10 6.47
C ILE A 29 3.55 -5.14 5.30
N TYR A 30 2.67 -4.36 4.64
CA TYR A 30 1.24 -4.08 4.88
C TYR A 30 0.35 -4.29 3.65
N CYS A 31 -0.87 -3.72 3.73
CA CYS A 31 -1.72 -3.31 2.61
C CYS A 31 -2.51 -4.46 1.94
N ARG A 32 -3.84 -4.30 1.86
CA ARG A 32 -4.73 -5.22 1.11
C ARG A 32 -4.91 -4.75 -0.35
N TYR A 33 -5.17 -3.45 -0.55
CA TYR A 33 -5.19 -2.81 -1.86
C TYR A 33 -4.65 -1.37 -1.82
N TYR A 34 -4.11 -0.90 -2.95
CA TYR A 34 -3.55 0.44 -3.14
C TYR A 34 -3.92 1.00 -4.52
N LYS A 35 -3.62 2.29 -4.78
CA LYS A 35 -3.85 2.90 -6.10
C LYS A 35 -2.58 2.97 -6.96
N VAL A 36 -2.66 2.38 -8.15
CA VAL A 36 -1.72 2.59 -9.25
C VAL A 36 -2.26 3.67 -10.19
N MET A 37 -1.37 4.47 -10.79
CA MET A 37 -1.69 5.24 -12.01
C MET A 37 -1.22 4.48 -13.26
N ASN A 38 -2.10 4.29 -14.23
CA ASN A 38 -1.81 3.55 -15.46
C ASN A 38 -1.40 4.45 -16.65
N HIS A 39 -0.92 3.83 -17.73
CA HIS A 39 -0.53 4.50 -18.98
C HIS A 39 -1.64 5.33 -19.67
N ARG A 40 -2.90 5.19 -19.27
CA ARG A 40 -4.05 5.99 -19.74
C ARG A 40 -4.50 7.03 -18.70
N CYS A 41 -3.65 7.33 -17.73
CA CYS A 41 -3.90 8.26 -16.64
C CYS A 41 -5.09 7.89 -15.73
N GLY A 42 -5.53 6.63 -15.76
CA GLY A 42 -6.57 6.10 -14.88
C GLY A 42 -6.00 5.52 -13.60
N TRP A 43 -6.77 5.62 -12.51
CA TRP A 43 -6.48 4.96 -11.24
C TRP A 43 -6.95 3.50 -11.27
N MET A 44 -6.12 2.58 -10.77
CA MET A 44 -6.45 1.16 -10.64
C MET A 44 -6.22 0.69 -9.20
N GLU A 45 -7.10 -0.13 -8.66
CA GLU A 45 -6.88 -0.81 -7.38
C GLU A 45 -6.16 -2.14 -7.62
N VAL A 46 -5.03 -2.36 -6.96
CA VAL A 46 -4.18 -3.55 -7.15
C VAL A 46 -3.78 -4.14 -5.78
N VAL A 47 -3.50 -5.44 -5.72
CA VAL A 47 -3.15 -6.18 -4.49
C VAL A 47 -1.68 -5.93 -4.14
N CYS A 48 -1.37 -5.68 -2.86
CA CYS A 48 -0.09 -5.04 -2.52
C CYS A 48 1.16 -5.92 -2.63
N TYR A 49 0.98 -7.23 -2.87
CA TYR A 49 2.03 -8.19 -3.24
C TYR A 49 2.42 -8.14 -4.73
N ALA A 50 1.64 -7.48 -5.59
CA ALA A 50 1.94 -7.36 -7.01
C ALA A 50 3.09 -6.36 -7.20
N ALA A 51 4.26 -6.85 -7.58
CA ALA A 51 5.42 -5.99 -7.72
C ALA A 51 5.29 -5.04 -8.93
N SER A 52 5.75 -3.80 -8.77
CA SER A 52 5.63 -2.74 -9.78
C SER A 52 6.78 -1.75 -9.69
N THR A 53 6.96 -0.94 -10.72
CA THR A 53 7.91 0.17 -10.75
C THR A 53 7.51 1.22 -9.71
N LEU A 54 8.44 2.00 -9.15
CA LEU A 54 8.12 2.98 -8.10
C LEU A 54 8.45 4.42 -8.49
N LEU A 55 7.61 5.36 -8.02
CA LEU A 55 7.86 6.79 -8.13
C LEU A 55 8.17 7.35 -6.74
N CYS A 56 9.41 7.75 -6.51
CA CYS A 56 9.81 8.46 -5.31
C CYS A 56 9.62 9.97 -5.47
N ALA A 57 9.52 10.68 -4.36
CA ALA A 57 9.60 12.13 -4.29
C ALA A 57 10.74 12.58 -3.37
N SER A 58 11.41 13.66 -3.76
CA SER A 58 12.32 14.42 -2.92
C SER A 58 11.78 15.84 -2.76
N PHE A 59 11.74 16.35 -1.54
CA PHE A 59 11.21 17.67 -1.21
C PHE A 59 12.32 18.63 -0.79
N SER A 60 12.29 19.86 -1.33
CA SER A 60 13.17 20.96 -0.93
C SER A 60 12.31 22.20 -0.69
N GLY A 61 11.97 22.43 0.59
CA GLY A 61 10.93 23.39 0.97
C GLY A 61 9.57 23.01 0.37
N SER A 62 8.95 23.92 -0.37
CA SER A 62 7.68 23.68 -1.08
C SER A 62 7.83 22.94 -2.41
N ASN A 63 9.05 22.90 -2.98
CA ASN A 63 9.33 22.24 -4.25
C ASN A 63 9.39 20.72 -4.08
N VAL A 64 8.78 20.01 -5.04
CA VAL A 64 8.82 18.55 -5.15
C VAL A 64 9.48 18.15 -6.46
N THR A 65 10.44 17.23 -6.37
CA THR A 65 11.06 16.56 -7.51
C THR A 65 10.65 15.10 -7.49
N PHE A 66 9.98 14.65 -8.54
CA PHE A 66 9.62 13.24 -8.71
C PHE A 66 10.76 12.49 -9.39
N VAL A 67 10.98 11.23 -9.00
CA VAL A 67 12.04 10.35 -9.54
C VAL A 67 11.45 8.96 -9.80
N ILE A 68 11.49 8.52 -11.05
CA ILE A 68 11.13 7.15 -11.42
C ILE A 68 12.34 6.26 -11.12
N VAL A 69 12.12 5.20 -10.35
CA VAL A 69 13.13 4.18 -10.06
C VAL A 69 12.69 2.89 -10.74
N ALA A 70 13.52 2.35 -11.63
CA ALA A 70 13.24 1.17 -12.44
C ALA A 70 13.41 -0.17 -11.67
N LEU A 71 12.93 -0.23 -10.42
CA LEU A 71 12.94 -1.45 -9.59
C LEU A 71 11.51 -1.95 -9.41
N VAL A 72 11.34 -3.28 -9.51
CA VAL A 72 10.05 -3.95 -9.39
C VAL A 72 9.90 -4.47 -7.95
N LEU A 73 9.17 -3.72 -7.12
CA LEU A 73 9.04 -3.94 -5.67
C LEU A 73 7.57 -4.01 -5.24
N THR A 74 7.27 -4.54 -4.05
CA THR A 74 5.95 -4.37 -3.39
C THR A 74 5.81 -2.94 -2.81
N TRP A 75 4.60 -2.53 -2.40
CA TRP A 75 4.40 -1.15 -1.86
C TRP A 75 5.33 -0.84 -0.70
N THR A 76 5.38 -1.74 0.29
CA THR A 76 6.17 -1.55 1.50
C THR A 76 7.66 -1.47 1.17
N GLN A 77 8.15 -2.36 0.32
CA GLN A 77 9.54 -2.34 -0.15
C GLN A 77 9.85 -1.05 -0.92
N ALA A 78 8.93 -0.59 -1.76
CA ALA A 78 9.07 0.65 -2.50
C ALA A 78 9.08 1.88 -1.58
N GLN A 79 8.26 1.89 -0.54
CA GLN A 79 8.23 2.95 0.48
C GLN A 79 9.54 2.97 1.29
N ILE A 80 10.00 1.82 1.77
CA ILE A 80 11.28 1.68 2.48
C ILE A 80 12.43 2.18 1.60
N TYR A 81 12.46 1.77 0.32
CA TYR A 81 13.46 2.23 -0.63
C TYR A 81 13.42 3.75 -0.85
N CYS A 82 12.23 4.32 -1.09
CA CYS A 82 12.12 5.77 -1.30
C CYS A 82 12.50 6.58 -0.05
N ARG A 83 12.27 6.06 1.17
CA ARG A 83 12.69 6.71 2.43
C ARG A 83 14.19 6.57 2.70
N ALA A 84 14.83 5.52 2.17
CA ALA A 84 16.27 5.31 2.30
C ALA A 84 17.10 6.15 1.31
N HIS A 85 16.54 6.49 0.15
CA HIS A 85 17.26 7.16 -0.96
C HIS A 85 16.70 8.54 -1.36
N TYR A 86 15.47 8.87 -0.95
CA TYR A 86 14.76 10.13 -1.24
C TYR A 86 13.97 10.55 0.03
N THR A 87 12.83 11.23 -0.10
CA THR A 87 11.98 11.54 1.07
C THR A 87 10.95 10.45 1.35
N ASP A 88 10.13 10.09 0.36
CA ASP A 88 9.12 9.02 0.44
C ASP A 88 8.63 8.63 -0.97
N LEU A 89 7.71 7.68 -1.08
CA LEU A 89 6.89 7.50 -2.28
C LEU A 89 6.15 8.80 -2.63
N ALA A 90 5.95 9.05 -3.92
CA ALA A 90 5.40 10.29 -4.41
C ALA A 90 3.95 10.54 -3.93
N SER A 91 3.73 11.69 -3.29
CA SER A 91 2.41 12.25 -3.03
C SER A 91 2.09 13.28 -4.12
N VAL A 92 0.98 13.09 -4.84
CA VAL A 92 0.51 13.98 -5.91
C VAL A 92 -0.62 14.84 -5.35
N ARG A 93 -0.34 16.13 -5.14
CA ARG A 93 -1.19 17.03 -4.34
C ARG A 93 -2.18 17.84 -5.18
N ASN A 94 -1.94 17.96 -6.49
CA ASN A 94 -2.74 18.79 -7.40
C ASN A 94 -2.60 18.31 -8.86
N SER A 95 -3.42 18.87 -9.75
CA SER A 95 -3.45 18.55 -11.18
C SER A 95 -2.13 18.89 -11.91
N THR A 96 -1.43 19.94 -11.50
CA THR A 96 -0.13 20.33 -12.09
C THR A 96 0.97 19.31 -11.76
N GLU A 97 1.02 18.80 -10.53
CA GLU A 97 1.90 17.70 -10.14
C GLU A 97 1.54 16.42 -10.89
N ASN A 98 0.23 16.12 -11.03
CA ASN A 98 -0.25 14.98 -11.81
C ASN A 98 0.19 15.07 -13.28
N GLN A 99 0.14 16.25 -13.90
CA GLN A 99 0.65 16.49 -15.26
C GLN A 99 2.18 16.33 -15.36
N LYS A 100 2.94 16.80 -14.37
CA LYS A 100 4.40 16.57 -14.33
C LYS A 100 4.72 15.08 -14.29
N VAL A 101 4.02 14.32 -13.44
CA VAL A 101 4.14 12.86 -13.37
C VAL A 101 3.79 12.21 -14.71
N GLN A 102 2.65 12.57 -15.32
CA GLN A 102 2.27 12.06 -16.66
C GLN A 102 3.35 12.32 -17.72
N ALA A 103 3.97 13.51 -17.72
CA ALA A 103 5.07 13.87 -18.62
C ALA A 103 6.40 13.14 -18.31
N MET A 104 6.52 12.42 -17.19
CA MET A 104 7.65 11.50 -16.98
C MET A 104 7.34 10.08 -17.49
N LEU A 105 6.07 9.77 -17.75
CA LEU A 105 5.57 8.44 -18.12
C LEU A 105 5.39 8.25 -19.64
N TYR A 106 6.20 8.91 -20.47
CA TYR A 106 6.06 8.88 -21.95
C TYR A 106 6.12 7.47 -22.59
N GLY A 107 6.65 6.46 -21.89
CA GLY A 107 6.63 5.04 -22.33
C GLY A 107 5.47 4.20 -21.78
N GLY A 108 4.61 4.76 -20.92
CA GLY A 108 3.60 4.04 -20.16
C GLY A 108 4.15 3.24 -18.99
N GLY A 109 3.26 2.51 -18.29
CA GLY A 109 3.59 1.63 -17.18
C GLY A 109 2.56 1.67 -16.05
N LEU A 110 2.92 1.03 -14.94
CA LEU A 110 2.21 0.99 -13.66
C LEU A 110 3.22 1.35 -12.59
N PHE A 111 2.88 2.30 -11.71
CA PHE A 111 3.82 2.86 -10.73
C PHE A 111 3.22 3.01 -9.34
N TRP A 112 4.04 2.75 -8.32
CA TRP A 112 3.72 3.00 -6.92
C TRP A 112 3.77 4.48 -6.55
N PHE A 113 2.79 4.90 -5.75
CA PHE A 113 2.67 6.24 -5.15
C PHE A 113 2.42 6.11 -3.64
N GLY A 114 2.58 7.21 -2.89
CA GLY A 114 2.41 7.24 -1.44
C GLY A 114 0.95 7.14 -0.97
N LEU A 115 -0.02 7.06 -1.89
CA LEU A 115 -1.45 6.94 -1.56
C LEU A 115 -1.85 5.46 -1.38
N PHE A 116 -2.08 5.08 -0.12
CA PHE A 116 -2.57 3.76 0.28
C PHE A 116 -3.94 3.86 0.96
N ARG A 117 -4.66 2.74 1.04
CA ARG A 117 -5.94 2.65 1.76
C ARG A 117 -5.68 2.19 3.20
N ASP A 118 -5.75 3.12 4.15
CA ASP A 118 -5.91 2.80 5.57
C ASP A 118 -7.40 2.89 5.94
N SER A 119 -7.99 1.78 6.40
CA SER A 119 -9.37 1.74 6.87
C SER A 119 -9.50 2.01 8.37
N TRP A 120 -8.40 2.00 9.12
CA TRP A 120 -8.40 2.14 10.57
C TRP A 120 -8.62 3.60 10.98
N LYS A 121 -9.53 3.79 11.93
CA LYS A 121 -9.93 5.10 12.47
C LYS A 121 -9.90 5.04 13.99
N TRP A 122 -9.50 6.14 14.62
CA TRP A 122 -9.63 6.31 16.05
C TRP A 122 -11.08 6.61 16.43
N SER A 123 -11.54 6.06 17.56
CA SER A 123 -12.91 6.25 18.07
C SER A 123 -13.17 7.68 18.55
N ASP A 124 -12.12 8.43 18.90
CA ASP A 124 -12.18 9.87 19.21
C ASP A 124 -12.30 10.76 17.95
N GLY A 125 -12.25 10.18 16.76
CA GLY A 125 -12.26 10.90 15.48
C GLY A 125 -10.94 11.56 15.09
N SER A 126 -9.84 11.33 15.84
CA SER A 126 -8.55 11.93 15.55
C SER A 126 -7.93 11.41 14.24
N THR A 127 -7.12 12.26 13.60
CA THR A 127 -6.49 11.99 12.30
C THR A 127 -5.09 11.38 12.43
N SER A 128 -4.73 10.86 13.61
CA SER A 128 -3.39 10.31 13.87
C SER A 128 -3.10 9.10 12.97
N SER A 129 -2.02 9.21 12.19
CA SER A 129 -1.49 8.15 11.32
C SER A 129 -0.56 7.17 12.04
N PHE A 130 -0.38 7.30 13.37
CA PHE A 130 0.46 6.40 14.14
C PHE A 130 -0.14 4.98 14.17
N ARG A 131 0.69 3.98 13.85
CA ARG A 131 0.31 2.57 13.78
C ARG A 131 1.45 1.73 14.36
N PHE A 132 1.20 1.03 15.47
CA PHE A 132 2.21 0.21 16.15
C PHE A 132 1.84 -1.27 16.17
N TRP A 133 1.52 -1.80 14.99
CA TRP A 133 1.09 -3.18 14.84
C TRP A 133 2.22 -4.20 15.02
N LYS A 134 1.85 -5.36 15.57
CA LYS A 134 2.65 -6.57 15.68
C LYS A 134 2.91 -7.19 14.29
N ASN A 135 3.97 -7.97 14.15
CA ASN A 135 4.28 -8.60 12.85
C ASN A 135 3.15 -9.58 12.42
N GLY A 136 2.75 -9.50 11.15
CA GLY A 136 1.64 -10.29 10.57
C GLY A 136 0.23 -9.73 10.74
N GLN A 137 0.04 -8.76 11.64
CA GLN A 137 -1.25 -8.14 11.98
C GLN A 137 -1.53 -6.87 11.16
N PRO A 138 -2.72 -6.23 11.25
CA PRO A 138 -4.03 -6.86 11.20
C PRO A 138 -4.14 -7.80 10.01
N ASP A 139 -4.56 -9.03 10.27
CA ASP A 139 -4.83 -10.01 9.21
C ASP A 139 -6.28 -9.88 8.67
N ASN A 140 -7.13 -9.17 9.42
CA ASN A 140 -8.54 -8.86 9.13
C ASN A 140 -9.40 -10.14 9.01
N ASN A 141 -9.20 -11.09 9.93
CA ASN A 141 -9.98 -12.34 10.04
C ASN A 141 -11.37 -12.12 10.68
N ASN A 142 -12.17 -11.21 10.10
CA ASN A 142 -13.43 -10.69 10.69
C ASN A 142 -13.23 -9.84 11.97
N GLU A 143 -11.99 -9.40 12.18
CA GLU A 143 -11.57 -8.57 13.30
C GLU A 143 -11.56 -7.10 12.84
N THR A 144 -12.20 -6.22 13.63
CA THR A 144 -12.50 -4.83 13.21
C THR A 144 -12.28 -3.77 14.28
N CYS A 145 -11.83 -4.19 15.47
CA CYS A 145 -11.30 -3.32 16.52
C CYS A 145 -9.79 -3.56 16.69
N VAL A 146 -9.13 -2.70 17.46
CA VAL A 146 -7.67 -2.74 17.68
C VAL A 146 -7.37 -2.94 19.15
N ALA A 147 -6.42 -3.82 19.47
CA ALA A 147 -6.05 -4.10 20.84
C ALA A 147 -4.52 -4.27 20.99
N ALA A 148 -3.95 -3.77 22.08
CA ALA A 148 -2.50 -3.79 22.31
C ALA A 148 -2.07 -5.00 23.17
N ASP A 149 -1.15 -5.81 22.64
CA ASP A 149 -0.54 -6.93 23.33
C ASP A 149 0.70 -6.47 24.12
N PHE A 150 0.50 -6.16 25.41
CA PHE A 150 1.59 -5.76 26.31
C PHE A 150 2.56 -6.90 26.65
N SER A 151 2.23 -8.17 26.36
CA SER A 151 3.23 -9.25 26.43
C SER A 151 4.24 -9.18 25.28
N GLN A 152 3.88 -8.48 24.19
CA GLN A 152 4.71 -8.27 23.00
C GLN A 152 4.99 -6.77 22.80
N SER A 153 5.56 -6.15 23.83
CA SER A 153 6.00 -4.74 23.85
C SER A 153 4.89 -3.69 23.63
N GLY A 154 3.62 -4.07 23.76
CA GLY A 154 2.47 -3.20 23.49
C GLY A 154 2.11 -3.09 22.01
N ALA A 155 2.64 -3.97 21.16
CA ALA A 155 2.33 -3.99 19.74
C ALA A 155 0.87 -4.43 19.49
N TRP A 156 0.24 -3.89 18.44
CA TRP A 156 -1.21 -4.03 18.23
C TRP A 156 -1.57 -5.21 17.35
N GLU A 157 -2.74 -5.77 17.59
CA GLU A 157 -3.44 -6.74 16.75
C GLU A 157 -4.87 -6.24 16.46
N ASP A 158 -5.48 -6.67 15.35
CA ASP A 158 -6.93 -6.58 15.23
C ASP A 158 -7.61 -7.63 16.12
N TRP A 159 -8.84 -7.32 16.55
CA TRP A 159 -9.63 -8.16 17.45
C TRP A 159 -11.13 -8.01 17.16
N PRO A 160 -11.98 -8.97 17.52
CA PRO A 160 -13.43 -8.80 17.48
C PRO A 160 -13.86 -7.72 18.48
N CYS A 161 -14.71 -6.78 18.04
CA CYS A 161 -15.12 -5.63 18.85
C CYS A 161 -16.02 -5.99 20.05
N ASP A 162 -16.63 -7.17 20.02
CA ASP A 162 -17.57 -7.71 20.99
C ASP A 162 -16.92 -8.66 22.02
N MET A 163 -15.64 -8.99 21.85
CA MET A 163 -14.90 -9.88 22.75
C MET A 163 -14.25 -9.11 23.90
N GLU A 164 -14.54 -9.54 25.13
CA GLU A 164 -13.86 -9.02 26.32
C GLU A 164 -12.35 -9.35 26.30
N ARG A 165 -11.50 -8.31 26.36
CA ARG A 165 -10.06 -8.51 26.57
C ARG A 165 -9.75 -8.53 28.07
N ILE A 166 -9.99 -9.67 28.71
CA ILE A 166 -9.51 -9.92 30.06
C ILE A 166 -7.98 -9.99 30.01
N GLN A 167 -7.32 -8.94 30.49
CA GLN A 167 -5.95 -9.07 30.95
C GLN A 167 -5.99 -9.83 32.28
N ASP A 168 -5.25 -10.93 32.38
CA ASP A 168 -4.85 -11.48 33.68
C ASP A 168 -3.99 -10.43 34.38
N PHE A 169 -4.64 -9.52 35.11
CA PHE A 169 -4.03 -8.74 36.18
C PHE A 169 -3.65 -9.69 37.30
N LYS A 170 -2.63 -10.52 37.05
CA LYS A 170 -1.76 -11.00 38.11
C LYS A 170 -1.09 -9.76 38.69
N LEU A 171 -1.74 -9.25 39.73
CA LEU A 171 -1.24 -8.23 40.64
C LEU A 171 0.24 -8.51 40.90
N ILE A 172 1.10 -7.60 40.43
CA ILE A 172 2.50 -7.57 40.87
C ILE A 172 2.45 -7.03 42.30
N SER A 173 2.35 -7.96 43.25
CA SER A 173 2.50 -7.74 44.69
C SER A 173 3.97 -7.69 45.08
#